data_AF-A0A556QXB3-F1
#
_entry.id   AF-A0A556QXB3-F1
#
_cell.length_a   1.000
_cell.length_b   1.000
_cell.length_c   1.000
_cell.angle_alpha   90.00
_cell.angle_beta   90.00
_cell.angle_gamma   90.00
#
_symmetry.space_group_name_H-M   'P 1'
#
loop_
_entity.id
_entity.type
_entity.pdbx_description
1 polymer ?
#
loop_
_entity_poly.entity_id
_entity_poly.type
_entity_poly.pdbx_seq_one_letter_code
_entity_poly.pdbx_strand_id
1 'polypeptide(L)'
;MVCLQQVVIGLSTYYIGLAGQTIAHSPTIVLRHITLFFALVALAYLLGACALFFQTKLSNVCWVYYYKKIFEELGGDIRLATAHNKIKTQNWIAGESFQTFQEASHTFVDGVSVFLNILFTVIAFTCVLGMQTSLAVCSALVLAALSMGLAKPLIQKLSKQIQSQKLDALQCRSSHLGQSIFGTIYFLAINIICRKHSA
;
A
#
# COMPACT_ATOMS: atom_id res chain seq x y z
N MET A 1 -8.30 5.30 14.72
CA MET A 1 -8.55 3.84 14.73
C MET A 1 -7.27 3.04 14.74
N VAL A 2 -6.34 3.27 13.80
CA VAL A 2 -5.04 2.56 13.75
C VAL A 2 -4.23 2.71 15.05
N CYS A 3 -4.17 3.91 15.63
CA CYS A 3 -3.50 4.09 16.92
C CYS A 3 -4.12 3.23 18.03
N LEU A 4 -5.45 3.16 18.09
CA LEU A 4 -6.16 2.35 19.08
C LEU A 4 -5.90 0.86 18.87
N GLN A 5 -5.90 0.39 17.62
CA GLN A 5 -5.52 -0.97 17.27
C GLN A 5 -4.12 -1.31 17.78
N GLN A 6 -3.13 -0.42 17.58
CA GLN A 6 -1.77 -0.67 18.03
C GLN A 6 -1.62 -0.64 19.56
N VAL A 7 -2.39 0.18 20.27
CA VAL A 7 -2.48 0.13 21.74
C VAL A 7 -3.01 -1.23 22.21
N VAL A 8 -4.07 -1.74 21.58
CA VAL A 8 -4.66 -3.05 21.93
C VAL A 8 -3.68 -4.19 21.64
N ILE A 9 -2.94 -4.13 20.52
CA ILE A 9 -1.87 -5.10 20.22
C ILE A 9 -0.77 -5.04 21.28
N GLY A 10 -0.30 -3.86 21.65
CA GLY A 10 0.69 -3.69 22.71
C GLY A 10 0.23 -4.26 24.06
N LEU A 11 -1.02 -4.01 24.44
CA LEU A 11 -1.65 -4.61 25.62
C LEU A 11 -1.71 -6.14 25.53
N SER A 12 -2.00 -6.69 24.35
CA SER A 12 -1.95 -8.15 24.16
C SER A 12 -0.54 -8.69 24.39
N THR A 13 0.49 -8.02 23.84
CA THR A 13 1.90 -8.38 24.03
C THR A 13 2.31 -8.33 25.51
N TYR A 14 1.76 -7.38 26.27
CA TYR A 14 1.95 -7.31 27.72
C TYR A 14 1.41 -8.55 28.44
N TYR A 15 0.19 -9.00 28.10
CA TYR A 15 -0.41 -10.19 28.74
C TYR A 15 0.31 -11.50 28.39
N ILE A 16 0.80 -11.67 27.16
CA ILE A 16 1.59 -12.87 26.83
C ILE A 16 2.94 -12.86 27.54
N GLY A 17 3.55 -11.69 27.72
CA GLY A 17 4.73 -11.54 28.58
C GLY A 17 4.44 -11.97 30.02
N LEU A 18 3.34 -11.47 30.61
CA LEU A 18 2.94 -11.82 31.98
C LEU A 18 2.67 -13.30 32.13
N ALA A 19 2.05 -13.94 31.13
CA ALA A 19 1.85 -15.38 31.11
C ALA A 19 3.20 -16.13 31.17
N GLY A 20 4.20 -15.67 30.41
CA GLY A 20 5.56 -16.21 30.44
C GLY A 20 6.23 -16.06 31.81
N GLN A 21 6.10 -14.90 32.46
CA GLN A 21 6.69 -14.66 33.78
C GLN A 21 6.03 -15.49 34.89
N THR A 22 4.72 -15.71 34.79
CA THR A 22 3.93 -16.40 35.84
C THR A 22 3.85 -17.92 35.67
N ILE A 23 4.54 -18.48 34.66
CA ILE A 23 4.45 -19.89 34.29
C ILE A 23 4.81 -20.86 35.41
N ALA A 24 5.74 -20.45 36.29
CA ALA A 24 6.22 -21.28 37.39
C ALA A 24 5.35 -21.21 38.67
N HIS A 25 4.39 -20.27 38.75
CA HIS A 25 3.67 -19.98 40.01
C HIS A 25 2.28 -20.63 40.06
N SER A 26 1.45 -20.47 39.02
CA SER A 26 0.09 -21.05 39.02
C SER A 26 -0.47 -21.21 37.60
N PRO A 27 -0.89 -22.42 37.19
CA PRO A 27 -1.43 -22.67 35.85
C PRO A 27 -2.74 -21.91 35.60
N THR A 28 -3.55 -21.66 36.63
CA THR A 28 -4.84 -20.96 36.51
C THR A 28 -4.67 -19.48 36.16
N ILE A 29 -3.65 -18.83 36.73
CA ILE A 29 -3.31 -17.43 36.44
C ILE A 29 -2.77 -17.29 35.02
N VAL A 30 -1.91 -18.23 34.60
CA VAL A 30 -1.36 -18.28 33.24
C VAL A 30 -2.48 -18.43 32.22
N LEU A 31 -3.42 -19.35 32.44
CA LEU A 31 -4.56 -19.54 31.55
C LEU A 31 -5.36 -18.24 31.38
N ARG A 32 -5.62 -17.50 32.47
CA ARG A 32 -6.33 -16.22 32.42
C ARG A 32 -5.59 -15.18 31.57
N HIS A 33 -4.26 -15.07 31.70
CA HIS A 33 -3.46 -14.16 30.88
C HIS A 33 -3.47 -14.54 29.40
N ILE A 34 -3.40 -15.84 29.09
CA ILE A 34 -3.50 -16.35 27.71
C ILE A 34 -4.88 -16.05 27.12
N THR A 35 -5.96 -16.24 27.87
CA THR A 35 -7.31 -15.89 27.40
C THR A 35 -7.44 -14.39 27.10
N LEU A 36 -6.93 -13.54 27.98
CA LEU A 36 -6.92 -12.08 27.77
C LEU A 36 -6.09 -11.68 26.55
N PHE A 37 -4.93 -12.32 26.33
CA PHE A 37 -4.13 -12.13 25.13
C PHE A 37 -4.96 -12.38 23.86
N PHE A 38 -5.59 -13.55 23.74
CA PHE A 38 -6.38 -13.88 22.55
C PHE A 38 -7.61 -12.98 22.38
N ALA A 39 -8.28 -12.60 23.48
CA ALA A 39 -9.41 -11.68 23.43
C ALA A 39 -9.01 -10.29 22.88
N LEU A 40 -7.86 -9.77 23.31
CA LEU A 40 -7.35 -8.50 22.83
C LEU A 40 -6.86 -8.58 21.38
N VAL A 41 -6.20 -9.66 20.99
CA VAL A 41 -5.83 -9.90 19.59
C VAL A 41 -7.06 -9.93 18.68
N ALA A 42 -8.13 -10.62 19.09
CA ALA A 42 -9.39 -10.63 18.35
C ALA A 42 -9.99 -9.22 18.22
N LEU A 43 -9.99 -8.44 19.31
CA LEU A 43 -10.45 -7.05 19.28
C LEU A 43 -9.58 -6.18 18.36
N ALA A 44 -8.27 -6.35 18.36
CA ALA A 44 -7.36 -5.64 17.46
C ALA A 44 -7.66 -5.96 15.99
N TYR A 45 -7.98 -7.21 15.66
CA TYR A 45 -8.37 -7.57 14.29
C TYR A 45 -9.70 -6.93 13.87
N LEU A 46 -10.69 -6.86 14.77
CA LEU A 46 -11.93 -6.14 14.49
C LEU A 46 -11.68 -4.64 14.24
N LEU A 47 -10.84 -4.01 15.07
CA LEU A 47 -10.45 -2.61 14.88
C LEU A 47 -9.68 -2.41 13.55
N GLY A 48 -8.84 -3.37 13.17
CA GLY A 48 -8.13 -3.37 11.89
C GLY A 48 -9.07 -3.43 10.68
N ALA A 49 -10.10 -4.28 10.73
CA ALA A 49 -11.14 -4.33 9.71
C ALA A 49 -11.89 -2.99 9.58
N CYS A 50 -12.24 -2.37 10.70
CA CYS A 50 -12.85 -1.04 10.69
C CYS A 50 -11.89 0.03 10.15
N ALA A 51 -10.60 -0.03 10.49
CA ALA A 51 -9.59 0.92 10.03
C ALA A 51 -9.46 0.91 8.51
N LEU A 52 -9.50 -0.28 7.88
CA LEU A 52 -9.47 -0.43 6.43
C LEU A 52 -10.61 0.33 5.75
N PHE A 53 -11.83 0.23 6.28
CA PHE A 53 -12.98 0.95 5.75
C PHE A 53 -12.77 2.48 5.77
N PHE A 54 -12.27 3.02 6.89
CA PHE A 54 -11.97 4.45 7.00
C PHE A 54 -10.83 4.89 6.08
N GLN A 55 -9.84 4.05 5.87
CA GLN A 55 -8.72 4.31 4.99
C GLN A 55 -9.14 4.41 3.53
N THR A 56 -9.97 3.48 3.05
CA THR A 56 -10.56 3.56 1.70
C THR A 56 -11.40 4.82 1.55
N LYS A 57 -12.21 5.17 2.55
CA LYS A 57 -13.01 6.41 2.55
C LYS A 57 -12.12 7.65 2.47
N LEU A 58 -11.03 7.69 3.25
CA LEU A 58 -10.07 8.79 3.23
C LEU A 58 -9.40 8.92 1.86
N SER A 59 -8.94 7.81 1.28
CA SER A 59 -8.33 7.79 -0.05
C SER A 59 -9.27 8.38 -1.11
N ASN A 60 -10.55 7.99 -1.08
CA ASN A 60 -11.57 8.52 -1.99
C ASN A 60 -11.81 10.01 -1.81
N VAL A 61 -11.84 10.52 -0.57
CA VAL A 61 -12.01 11.96 -0.30
C VAL A 61 -10.80 12.76 -0.79
N CYS A 62 -9.58 12.29 -0.51
CA CYS A 62 -8.36 12.91 -1.00
C CYS A 62 -8.31 12.95 -2.53
N TRP A 63 -8.72 11.85 -3.17
CA TRP A 63 -8.82 11.75 -4.62
C TRP A 63 -9.80 12.78 -5.21
N VAL A 64 -11.03 12.86 -4.67
CA VAL A 64 -12.05 13.82 -5.14
C VAL A 64 -11.57 15.27 -4.96
N TYR A 65 -10.93 15.58 -3.82
CA TYR A 65 -10.40 16.91 -3.57
C TYR A 65 -9.28 17.26 -4.54
N TYR A 66 -8.33 16.34 -4.75
CA TYR A 66 -7.25 16.50 -5.71
C TYR A 66 -7.78 16.72 -7.14
N TYR A 67 -8.76 15.91 -7.55
CA TYR A 67 -9.40 16.03 -8.86
C TYR A 67 -10.00 17.42 -9.07
N LYS A 68 -10.82 17.90 -8.12
CA LYS A 68 -11.44 19.23 -8.21
C LYS A 68 -10.39 20.34 -8.32
N LYS A 69 -9.36 20.28 -7.46
CA LYS A 69 -8.28 21.26 -7.45
C LYS A 69 -7.50 21.31 -8.76
N ILE A 70 -7.19 20.15 -9.35
CA ILE A 70 -6.48 20.10 -10.64
C ILE A 70 -7.31 20.73 -11.76
N PHE A 71 -8.62 20.49 -11.81
CA PHE A 71 -9.48 21.09 -12.83
C PHE A 71 -9.65 22.60 -12.65
N GLU A 72 -9.73 23.07 -11.41
CA GLU A 72 -9.73 24.52 -11.10
C GLU A 72 -8.43 25.18 -11.54
N GLU A 73 -7.27 24.59 -11.25
CA GLU A 73 -5.96 25.12 -11.67
C GLU A 73 -5.76 25.08 -13.19
N LEU A 74 -6.16 23.99 -13.87
CA LEU A 74 -6.06 23.89 -15.34
C LEU A 74 -7.02 24.85 -16.06
N GLY A 75 -8.19 25.12 -15.46
CA GLY A 75 -9.18 26.05 -16.00
C GLY A 75 -8.85 27.52 -15.72
N GLY A 76 -8.17 27.80 -14.60
CA GLY A 76 -7.85 29.15 -14.15
C GLY A 76 -6.58 29.75 -14.75
N ASP A 77 -5.60 28.93 -15.17
CA ASP A 77 -4.34 29.41 -15.76
C ASP A 77 -4.25 29.09 -17.26
N ILE A 78 -4.30 30.12 -18.10
CA ILE A 78 -4.16 30.04 -19.56
C ILE A 78 -2.84 29.37 -19.96
N ARG A 79 -1.76 29.51 -19.15
CA ARG A 79 -0.46 28.88 -19.42
C ARG A 79 -0.50 27.37 -19.28
N LEU A 80 -1.37 26.86 -18.40
CA LEU A 80 -1.55 25.43 -18.17
C LEU A 80 -2.59 24.81 -19.11
N ALA A 81 -3.52 25.62 -19.65
CA ALA A 81 -4.61 25.19 -20.52
C ALA A 81 -4.21 24.81 -21.97
N THR A 82 -2.95 24.45 -22.22
CA THR A 82 -2.49 23.99 -23.54
C THR A 82 -3.06 22.61 -23.88
N ALA A 83 -3.23 22.30 -25.18
CA ALA A 83 -3.72 21.00 -25.63
C ALA A 83 -2.84 19.84 -25.15
N HIS A 84 -1.50 20.04 -25.15
CA HIS A 84 -0.55 19.06 -24.64
C HIS A 84 -0.76 18.76 -23.14
N ASN A 85 -0.90 19.81 -22.33
CA ASN A 85 -1.11 19.66 -20.89
C ASN A 85 -2.48 19.03 -20.57
N LYS A 86 -3.54 19.39 -21.31
CA LYS A 86 -4.86 18.78 -21.15
C LYS A 86 -4.82 17.27 -21.38
N ILE A 87 -4.17 16.82 -22.46
CA ILE A 87 -4.00 15.39 -22.75
C ILE A 87 -3.17 14.70 -21.67
N LYS A 88 -2.06 15.32 -21.24
CA LYS A 88 -1.20 14.74 -20.19
C LYS A 88 -1.93 14.62 -18.85
N THR A 89 -2.65 15.66 -18.43
CA THR A 89 -3.45 15.66 -17.21
C THR A 89 -4.59 14.65 -17.30
N GLN A 90 -5.28 14.55 -18.44
CA GLN A 90 -6.32 13.55 -18.65
C GLN A 90 -5.76 12.13 -18.55
N ASN A 91 -4.59 11.86 -19.14
CA ASN A 91 -3.92 10.56 -19.03
C ASN A 91 -3.50 10.24 -17.59
N TRP A 92 -3.00 11.24 -16.84
CA TRP A 92 -2.68 11.09 -15.42
C TRP A 92 -3.92 10.78 -14.57
N ILE A 93 -4.99 11.53 -14.77
CA ILE A 93 -6.25 11.39 -14.03
C ILE A 93 -6.94 10.06 -14.34
N ALA A 94 -7.00 9.68 -15.62
CA ALA A 94 -7.67 8.46 -16.06
C ALA A 94 -6.84 7.19 -15.83
N GLY A 95 -5.50 7.31 -15.75
CA GLY A 95 -4.59 6.17 -15.68
C GLY A 95 -4.10 5.84 -14.28
N GLU A 96 -3.24 6.69 -13.71
CA GLU A 96 -2.33 6.28 -12.63
C GLU A 96 -2.66 6.91 -11.28
N SER A 97 -3.31 8.06 -11.30
CA SER A 97 -3.45 8.90 -10.12
C SER A 97 -4.33 8.29 -9.03
N PHE A 98 -5.48 7.67 -9.37
CA PHE A 98 -6.32 6.97 -8.39
C PHE A 98 -5.56 5.86 -7.64
N GLN A 99 -4.85 5.00 -8.40
CA GLN A 99 -4.03 3.93 -7.81
C GLN A 99 -2.89 4.50 -6.95
N THR A 100 -2.29 5.61 -7.38
CA THR A 100 -1.24 6.31 -6.63
C THR A 100 -1.76 6.82 -5.29
N PHE A 101 -2.95 7.41 -5.23
CA PHE A 101 -3.56 7.88 -3.99
C PHE A 101 -3.96 6.73 -3.06
N GLN A 102 -4.47 5.62 -3.61
CA GLN A 102 -4.72 4.42 -2.83
C GLN A 102 -3.42 3.92 -2.18
N GLU A 103 -2.38 3.69 -2.98
CA GLU A 103 -1.10 3.15 -2.50
C GLU A 103 -0.41 4.09 -1.49
N ALA A 104 -0.43 5.40 -1.76
CA ALA A 104 0.16 6.38 -0.84
C ALA A 104 -0.58 6.42 0.51
N SER A 105 -1.92 6.39 0.48
CA SER A 105 -2.73 6.34 1.71
C SER A 105 -2.55 5.03 2.48
N HIS A 106 -2.35 3.93 1.76
CA HIS A 106 -2.01 2.62 2.33
C HIS A 106 -0.65 2.65 3.03
N THR A 107 0.38 3.01 2.28
CA THR A 107 1.76 3.09 2.76
C THR A 107 1.91 4.00 3.98
N PHE A 108 1.27 5.16 3.99
CA PHE A 108 1.36 6.10 5.10
C PHE A 108 0.79 5.51 6.40
N VAL A 109 -0.42 4.97 6.33
CA VAL A 109 -1.09 4.38 7.49
C VAL A 109 -0.34 3.14 7.97
N ASP A 110 0.11 2.28 7.06
CA ASP A 110 0.88 1.08 7.41
C ASP A 110 2.21 1.44 8.06
N GLY A 111 2.89 2.48 7.56
CA GLY A 111 4.11 3.01 8.18
C GLY A 111 3.88 3.48 9.62
N VAL A 112 2.82 4.26 9.86
CA VAL A 112 2.45 4.70 11.22
C VAL A 112 2.09 3.50 12.11
N SER A 113 1.37 2.53 11.56
CA SER A 113 0.95 1.30 12.23
C SER A 113 2.16 0.49 12.71
N VAL A 114 3.14 0.26 11.82
CA VAL A 114 4.39 -0.45 12.13
C VAL A 114 5.20 0.29 13.19
N PHE A 115 5.34 1.62 13.07
CA PHE A 115 6.08 2.42 14.05
C PHE A 115 5.48 2.31 15.46
N LEU A 116 4.16 2.49 15.57
CA LEU A 116 3.46 2.38 16.85
C LEU A 116 3.50 0.94 17.41
N ASN A 117 3.42 -0.08 16.55
CA ASN A 117 3.53 -1.47 16.98
C ASN A 117 4.87 -1.75 17.66
N ILE A 118 5.97 -1.32 17.02
CA ILE A 118 7.32 -1.46 17.57
C ILE A 118 7.41 -0.74 18.91
N LEU A 119 6.96 0.52 18.96
CA LEU A 119 6.99 1.33 20.18
C LEU A 119 6.25 0.64 21.34
N PHE A 120 5.00 0.21 21.13
CA PHE A 120 4.22 -0.42 22.20
C PHE A 120 4.74 -1.81 22.57
N THR A 121 5.30 -2.56 21.63
CA THR A 121 5.94 -3.85 21.91
C THR A 121 7.15 -3.69 22.81
N VAL A 122 8.00 -2.70 22.54
CA VAL A 122 9.17 -2.38 23.37
C VAL A 122 8.73 -1.94 24.78
N ILE A 123 7.71 -1.09 24.88
CA ILE A 123 7.15 -0.66 26.17
C ILE A 123 6.61 -1.86 26.95
N ALA A 124 5.80 -2.71 26.32
CA ALA A 124 5.21 -3.89 26.94
C ALA A 124 6.27 -4.85 27.49
N PHE A 125 7.31 -5.15 26.69
CA PHE A 125 8.39 -6.03 27.15
C PHE A 125 9.25 -5.40 28.23
N THR A 126 9.55 -4.10 28.15
CA THR A 126 10.27 -3.39 29.21
C THR A 126 9.53 -3.49 30.54
N CYS A 127 8.21 -3.32 30.53
CA CYS A 127 7.39 -3.38 31.74
C CYS A 127 7.32 -4.79 32.36
N VAL A 128 7.37 -5.85 31.56
CA VAL A 128 7.17 -7.22 32.06
C VAL A 128 8.50 -7.94 32.33
N LEU A 129 9.39 -7.94 31.35
CA LEU A 129 10.60 -8.77 31.35
C LEU A 129 11.85 -7.98 31.79
N GLY A 130 11.71 -6.67 31.99
CA GLY A 130 12.80 -5.78 32.38
C GLY A 130 13.70 -5.34 31.22
N MET A 131 14.73 -4.56 31.57
CA MET A 131 15.52 -3.82 30.58
C MET A 131 16.42 -4.73 29.73
N GLN A 132 16.94 -5.84 30.27
CA GLN A 132 17.87 -6.72 29.57
C GLN A 132 17.25 -7.40 28.35
N THR A 133 16.05 -7.96 28.51
CA THR A 133 15.29 -8.61 27.43
C THR A 133 14.79 -7.58 26.41
N SER A 134 14.34 -6.41 26.87
CA SER A 134 13.94 -5.33 25.96
C SER A 134 15.11 -4.85 25.09
N LEU A 135 16.34 -4.84 25.61
CA LEU A 135 17.52 -4.43 24.84
C LEU A 135 17.85 -5.45 23.73
N ALA A 136 17.65 -6.75 24.00
CA ALA A 136 17.77 -7.80 22.99
C ALA A 136 16.68 -7.71 21.91
N VAL A 137 15.44 -7.37 22.26
CA VAL A 137 14.36 -7.13 21.28
C VAL A 137 14.68 -5.90 20.42
N CYS A 138 15.12 -4.79 21.04
CA CYS A 138 15.53 -3.60 20.32
C CYS A 138 16.70 -3.87 19.35
N SER A 139 17.71 -4.64 19.75
CA SER A 139 18.82 -4.97 18.87
C SER A 139 18.39 -5.84 17.69
N ALA A 140 17.49 -6.80 17.90
CA ALA A 140 16.88 -7.59 16.83
C ALA A 140 16.11 -6.72 15.83
N LEU A 141 15.35 -5.73 16.33
CA LEU A 141 14.62 -4.77 15.48
C LEU A 141 15.58 -3.88 14.67
N VAL A 142 16.67 -3.41 15.27
CA VAL A 142 17.70 -2.64 14.57
C VAL A 142 18.36 -3.49 13.48
N LEU A 143 18.70 -4.74 13.78
CA LEU A 143 19.26 -5.67 12.78
C LEU A 143 18.29 -5.93 11.63
N ALA A 144 16.99 -6.09 11.91
CA ALA A 144 15.97 -6.22 10.88
C ALA A 144 15.85 -4.95 10.01
N ALA A 145 15.93 -3.76 10.62
CA ALA A 145 15.91 -2.51 9.87
C ALA A 145 17.15 -2.36 8.97
N LEU A 146 18.34 -2.72 9.48
CA LEU A 146 19.59 -2.70 8.72
C LEU A 146 19.57 -3.68 7.55
N SER A 147 19.10 -4.92 7.77
CA SER A 147 19.01 -5.91 6.70
C SER A 147 18.07 -5.46 5.58
N MET A 148 16.94 -4.83 5.94
CA MET A 148 16.01 -4.25 4.98
C MET A 148 16.63 -3.05 4.22
N GLY A 149 17.44 -2.24 4.90
CA GLY A 149 18.23 -1.17 4.29
C GLY A 149 19.25 -1.71 3.26
N LEU A 150 19.94 -2.79 3.56
CA LEU A 150 20.88 -3.46 2.66
C LEU A 150 20.17 -4.12 1.46
N ALA A 151 18.94 -4.61 1.65
CA ALA A 151 18.13 -5.20 0.58
C ALA A 151 17.51 -4.15 -0.36
N LYS A 152 17.36 -2.90 0.08
CA LYS A 152 16.76 -1.80 -0.70
C LYS A 152 17.30 -1.65 -2.14
N PRO A 153 18.63 -1.59 -2.40
CA PRO A 153 19.14 -1.45 -3.76
C PRO A 153 18.74 -2.64 -4.66
N LEU A 154 18.71 -3.86 -4.09
CA LEU A 154 18.30 -5.06 -4.81
C LEU A 154 16.81 -5.00 -5.18
N ILE A 155 15.95 -4.60 -4.24
CA ILE A 155 14.51 -4.41 -4.45
C ILE A 155 14.25 -3.35 -5.54
N GLN A 156 14.99 -2.23 -5.51
CA GLN A 156 14.86 -1.18 -6.51
C GLN A 156 15.29 -1.65 -7.90
N LYS A 157 16.38 -2.41 -8.00
CA LYS A 157 16.83 -3.00 -9.28
C LYS A 157 15.77 -3.95 -9.84
N LEU A 158 15.22 -4.83 -9.00
CA LEU A 158 14.18 -5.78 -9.40
C LEU A 158 12.90 -5.06 -9.85
N SER A 159 12.49 -4.02 -9.12
CA SER A 159 11.30 -3.23 -9.44
C SER A 159 11.43 -2.52 -10.79
N LYS A 160 12.60 -1.94 -11.08
CA LYS A 160 12.88 -1.31 -12.39
C LYS A 160 12.84 -2.33 -13.53
N GLN A 161 13.36 -3.54 -13.33
CA GLN A 161 13.29 -4.61 -14.33
C GLN A 161 11.85 -5.05 -14.59
N ILE A 162 11.03 -5.20 -13.55
CA ILE A 162 9.61 -5.55 -13.69
C ILE A 162 8.84 -4.44 -14.43
N GLN A 163 9.11 -3.18 -14.09
CA GLN A 163 8.47 -2.04 -14.77
C GLN A 163 8.89 -1.95 -16.24
N SER A 164 10.16 -2.16 -16.57
CA SER A 164 10.60 -2.15 -17.97
C SER A 164 9.94 -3.29 -18.75
N GLN A 165 9.91 -4.50 -18.21
CA GLN A 165 9.25 -5.65 -18.85
C GLN A 165 7.75 -5.43 -19.07
N LYS A 166 7.06 -4.78 -18.12
CA LYS A 166 5.65 -4.39 -18.31
C LYS A 166 5.48 -3.37 -19.43
N LEU A 167 6.37 -2.37 -19.50
CA LEU A 167 6.35 -1.38 -20.58
C LEU A 167 6.59 -2.03 -21.95
N ASP A 168 7.57 -2.92 -22.03
CA ASP A 168 7.91 -3.65 -23.26
C ASP A 168 6.73 -4.51 -23.72
N ALA A 169 6.06 -5.20 -22.78
CA ALA A 169 4.87 -6.00 -23.08
C ALA A 169 3.69 -5.14 -23.57
N LEU A 170 3.46 -3.97 -22.96
CA LEU A 170 2.42 -3.03 -23.37
C LEU A 170 2.72 -2.40 -24.74
N GLN A 171 3.98 -2.05 -25.00
CA GLN A 171 4.42 -1.54 -26.30
C GLN A 171 4.28 -2.58 -27.40
N CYS A 172 4.69 -3.83 -27.15
CA CYS A 172 4.53 -4.94 -28.09
C CYS A 172 3.05 -5.24 -28.39
N ARG A 173 2.18 -5.18 -27.36
CA ARG A 173 0.73 -5.29 -27.56
C ARG A 173 0.18 -4.13 -28.39
N SER A 174 0.64 -2.90 -28.16
CA SER A 174 0.20 -1.72 -28.92
C SER A 174 0.64 -1.75 -30.38
N SER A 175 1.84 -2.29 -30.67
CA SER A 175 2.35 -2.41 -32.03
C SER A 175 1.64 -3.53 -32.80
N HIS A 176 1.33 -4.67 -32.17
CA HIS A 176 0.52 -5.72 -32.77
C HIS A 176 -0.93 -5.29 -33.02
N LEU A 177 -1.56 -4.58 -32.08
CA LEU A 177 -2.91 -4.07 -32.26
C LEU A 177 -2.94 -2.99 -33.36
N GLY A 178 -1.93 -2.12 -33.39
CA GLY A 178 -1.74 -1.14 -34.46
C GLY A 178 -1.59 -1.78 -35.83
N GLN A 179 -0.74 -2.80 -35.97
CA GLN A 179 -0.57 -3.55 -37.22
C GLN A 179 -1.81 -4.34 -37.63
N SER A 180 -2.53 -4.94 -36.68
CA SER A 180 -3.78 -5.67 -36.96
C SER A 180 -4.91 -4.75 -37.43
N ILE A 181 -5.07 -3.59 -36.79
CA ILE A 181 -6.07 -2.58 -37.17
C ILE A 181 -5.69 -1.94 -38.52
N PHE A 182 -4.43 -1.54 -38.71
CA PHE A 182 -3.99 -0.99 -40.00
C PHE A 182 -4.11 -2.02 -41.13
N GLY A 183 -3.75 -3.28 -40.88
CA GLY A 183 -3.90 -4.37 -41.84
C GLY A 183 -5.36 -4.59 -42.24
N THR A 184 -6.28 -4.51 -41.29
CA THR A 184 -7.72 -4.68 -41.55
C THR A 184 -8.30 -3.49 -42.31
N ILE A 185 -7.92 -2.26 -41.96
CA ILE A 185 -8.35 -1.03 -42.67
C ILE A 185 -7.79 -1.02 -44.10
N TYR A 186 -6.52 -1.39 -44.29
CA TYR A 186 -5.88 -1.45 -45.61
C TYR A 186 -6.53 -2.52 -46.49
N PHE A 187 -6.86 -3.68 -45.92
CA PHE A 187 -7.57 -4.76 -46.63
C PHE A 187 -8.99 -4.35 -47.02
N LEU A 188 -9.71 -3.64 -46.15
CA LEU A 188 -11.03 -3.07 -46.45
C LEU A 188 -10.95 -1.99 -47.54
N ALA A 189 -9.97 -1.10 -47.47
CA ALA A 189 -9.77 -0.04 -48.46
C ALA A 189 -9.47 -0.60 -49.86
N ILE A 190 -8.62 -1.63 -49.96
CA ILE A 190 -8.33 -2.31 -51.22
C ILE A 190 -9.58 -3.00 -51.79
N ASN A 191 -10.36 -3.69 -50.95
CA ASN A 191 -11.59 -4.36 -51.40
C ASN A 191 -12.64 -3.38 -51.94
N ILE A 192 -12.76 -2.20 -51.33
CA ILE A 192 -13.67 -1.14 -51.78
C ILE A 192 -13.20 -0.55 -53.12
N ILE A 193 -11.89 -0.33 -53.30
CA ILE A 193 -11.33 0.19 -54.56
C ILE A 193 -11.47 -0.85 -55.69
N CYS A 194 -11.18 -2.12 -55.43
CA CYS A 194 -11.34 -3.19 -56.43
C CYS A 194 -12.80 -3.41 -56.85
N ARG A 195 -13.77 -3.27 -55.93
CA ARG A 195 -15.20 -3.30 -56.27
C ARG A 195 -15.67 -2.11 -57.11
N LYS A 196 -15.01 -0.96 -57.00
CA LYS A 196 -15.38 0.25 -57.75
C LYS A 196 -14.84 0.28 -59.19
N HIS A 197 -13.86 -0.56 -59.50
CA HIS A 197 -13.26 -0.70 -60.83
C HIS A 197 -13.82 -1.89 -61.65
N SER A 198 -14.76 -2.65 -61.08
CA SER A 198 -15.40 -3.83 -61.68
C SER A 198 -16.89 -3.64 -61.96
N ALA A 199 -17.38 -2.40 -61.89
CA ALA A 199 -18.69 -1.94 -62.33
C ALA A 199 -18.52 -0.86 -63.39
#